data_AF-A0A3A8GQE8-F1
#
_entry.id   AF-A0A3A8GQE8-F1
#
_cell.length_a   1.000
_cell.length_b   1.000
_cell.length_c   1.000
_cell.angle_alpha   90.00
_cell.angle_beta   90.00
_cell.angle_gamma   90.00
#
_symmetry.space_group_name_H-M   'P 1'
#
loop_
_entity.id
_entity.type
_entity.pdbx_description
1 polymer ?
#
loop_
_entity_poly.entity_id
_entity_poly.type
_entity_poly.pdbx_seq_one_letter_code
_entity_poly.pdbx_strand_id
1 'polypeptide(L)'
;MSPSVRHRSPGSHAGAFFVLMVMLATACGHTQRPERKTYVVSEDARGVGTAEGPGTGGSGADAYCGEMQKQCFQKCWRRKPTVKDMEKHSESHHRLCTSQCLEAFMNCIKEQEALEQQGAKRELRFPDMTAALEWLRDHKSEVVLGTVVIVGGVAFSLVVAPAGLLVLSPI
;
A
#
# COMPACT_ATOMS: atom_id res chain seq x y z
N MET A 1 44.47 -19.04 79.52
CA MET A 1 43.79 -19.70 78.39
C MET A 1 43.17 -18.61 77.53
N SER A 2 43.71 -18.40 76.32
CA SER A 2 43.27 -17.46 75.27
C SER A 2 43.30 -18.26 73.95
N PRO A 3 42.52 -17.96 72.89
CA PRO A 3 42.28 -16.62 72.28
C PRO A 3 40.77 -16.29 72.17
N SER A 4 40.28 -15.04 72.10
CA SER A 4 40.62 -13.84 71.31
C SER A 4 40.29 -13.94 69.81
N VAL A 5 39.18 -13.32 69.39
CA VAL A 5 39.00 -12.63 68.09
C VAL A 5 38.01 -11.48 68.35
N ARG A 6 38.47 -10.27 68.70
CA ARG A 6 38.82 -9.09 67.86
C ARG A 6 37.68 -8.50 67.00
N HIS A 7 37.15 -7.38 67.50
CA HIS A 7 36.96 -6.05 66.87
C HIS A 7 36.65 -5.94 65.36
N ARG A 8 35.55 -5.24 65.03
CA ARG A 8 35.58 -3.91 64.34
C ARG A 8 34.22 -3.20 64.32
N SER A 9 34.18 -1.98 64.87
CA SER A 9 33.32 -0.84 64.47
C SER A 9 34.26 0.16 63.74
N PRO A 10 33.88 1.29 63.08
CA PRO A 10 32.58 2.01 63.07
C PRO A 10 32.19 2.66 61.71
N GLY A 11 31.06 3.40 61.71
CA GLY A 11 30.70 4.42 60.70
C GLY A 11 29.19 4.45 60.44
N SER A 12 28.37 5.07 61.29
CA SER A 12 28.05 6.50 61.39
C SER A 12 27.05 7.04 60.34
N HIS A 13 26.07 7.78 60.88
CA HIS A 13 25.04 8.63 60.26
C HIS A 13 23.76 7.88 59.85
N ALA A 14 22.73 7.80 60.68
CA ALA A 14 21.82 8.90 61.06
C ALA A 14 21.27 9.64 59.83
N GLY A 15 19.98 9.44 59.52
CA GLY A 15 19.30 10.18 58.47
C GLY A 15 18.00 9.52 58.05
N ALA A 16 16.92 9.94 58.70
CA ALA A 16 15.54 9.62 58.34
C ALA A 16 15.11 10.31 57.02
N PHE A 17 13.95 9.85 56.51
CA PHE A 17 13.17 10.43 55.40
C PHE A 17 13.75 10.19 53.99
N PHE A 18 13.03 9.80 52.93
CA PHE A 18 11.72 10.27 52.44
C PHE A 18 11.14 9.25 51.44
N VAL A 19 9.87 8.86 51.63
CA VAL A 19 8.83 8.54 50.63
C VAL A 19 9.25 7.79 49.34
N LEU A 20 8.89 6.51 49.27
CA LEU A 20 8.76 5.72 48.05
C LEU A 20 7.59 6.28 47.19
N MET A 21 7.90 7.19 46.27
CA MET A 21 6.96 7.63 45.23
C MET A 21 6.84 6.51 44.17
N VAL A 22 5.86 5.63 44.33
CA VAL A 22 5.40 4.74 43.27
C VAL A 22 4.63 5.59 42.26
N MET A 23 5.32 6.06 41.21
CA MET A 23 4.67 6.68 40.06
C MET A 23 3.92 5.60 39.26
N LEU A 24 2.69 5.29 39.69
CA LEU A 24 1.69 4.66 38.85
C LEU A 24 1.26 5.66 37.79
N ALA A 25 2.06 5.78 36.73
CA ALA A 25 1.62 6.39 35.49
C ALA A 25 0.59 5.46 34.83
N THR A 26 -0.63 5.45 35.37
CA THR A 26 -1.82 4.99 34.66
C THR A 26 -2.21 6.07 33.65
N ALA A 27 -1.33 6.30 32.68
CA ALA A 27 -1.77 6.86 31.43
C ALA A 27 -2.54 5.74 30.72
N CYS A 28 -3.87 5.74 30.88
CA CYS A 28 -4.75 5.16 29.89
C CYS A 28 -4.58 5.99 28.62
N GLY A 29 -3.47 5.76 27.91
CA GLY A 29 -3.38 6.07 26.50
C GLY A 29 -4.41 5.17 25.84
N HIS A 30 -5.62 5.69 25.63
CA HIS A 30 -6.45 5.19 24.56
C HIS A 30 -5.68 5.49 23.29
N THR A 31 -4.76 4.60 22.93
CA THR A 31 -4.29 4.48 21.55
C THR A 31 -5.56 4.25 20.76
N GLN A 32 -6.06 5.30 20.13
CA GLN A 32 -7.25 5.27 19.30
C GLN A 32 -6.97 4.21 18.25
N ARG A 33 -7.52 3.02 18.48
CA ARG A 33 -7.34 1.86 17.61
C ARG A 33 -7.73 2.36 16.22
N PRO A 34 -6.83 2.40 15.23
CA PRO A 34 -7.20 2.85 13.90
C PRO A 34 -8.41 2.02 13.50
N GLU A 35 -9.52 2.68 13.19
CA GLU A 35 -10.77 1.99 12.86
C GLU A 35 -10.52 1.18 11.59
N ARG A 36 -10.09 -0.08 11.75
CA ARG A 36 -9.90 -1.04 10.67
C ARG A 36 -11.24 -1.57 10.16
N LYS A 37 -12.23 -0.70 10.04
CA LYS A 37 -13.55 -1.04 9.52
C LYS A 37 -13.56 -0.69 8.04
N THR A 38 -13.88 -1.67 7.21
CA THR A 38 -14.19 -1.45 5.80
C THR A 38 -15.62 -0.94 5.70
N TYR A 39 -15.85 0.13 4.94
CA TYR A 39 -17.18 0.73 4.77
C TYR A 39 -17.70 0.47 3.36
N VAL A 40 -18.96 0.03 3.24
CA VAL A 40 -19.58 -0.24 1.92
C VAL A 40 -20.15 1.05 1.34
N VAL A 41 -19.60 1.47 0.20
CA VAL A 41 -20.09 2.62 -0.57
C VAL A 41 -21.27 2.21 -1.45
N SER A 42 -21.14 1.09 -2.16
CA SER A 42 -22.14 0.59 -3.12
C SER A 42 -22.12 -0.94 -3.19
N GLU A 43 -23.27 -1.55 -3.42
CA GLU A 43 -23.39 -3.00 -3.68
C GLU A 43 -22.88 -3.42 -5.07
N ASP A 44 -22.50 -2.43 -5.88
CA ASP A 44 -22.06 -2.61 -7.24
C ASP A 44 -21.03 -1.54 -7.60
N ALA A 45 -19.89 -1.96 -8.12
CA ALA A 45 -18.80 -1.11 -8.59
C ALA A 45 -18.91 -0.71 -10.08
N ARG A 46 -19.96 -1.13 -10.79
CA ARG A 46 -20.21 -0.67 -12.17
C ARG A 46 -20.36 0.86 -12.22
N GLY A 47 -19.72 1.48 -13.20
CA GLY A 47 -19.77 2.93 -13.41
C GLY A 47 -18.73 3.73 -12.62
N VAL A 48 -17.90 3.10 -11.78
CA VAL A 48 -16.81 3.80 -11.07
C VAL A 48 -15.71 4.18 -12.06
N GLY A 49 -15.30 5.46 -12.05
CA GLY A 49 -14.22 5.98 -12.88
C GLY A 49 -14.50 6.06 -14.38
N THR A 50 -15.75 5.89 -14.83
CA THR A 50 -16.09 5.89 -16.27
C THR A 50 -15.97 7.27 -16.94
N ALA A 51 -15.83 8.34 -16.17
CA ALA A 51 -15.56 9.68 -16.72
C ALA A 51 -14.09 9.85 -17.19
N GLU A 52 -13.18 8.97 -16.77
CA GLU A 52 -11.74 9.06 -17.07
C GLU A 52 -11.22 7.88 -17.87
N GLY A 53 -11.60 7.83 -19.15
CA GLY A 53 -10.95 6.97 -20.14
C GLY A 53 -11.11 5.46 -19.90
N PRO A 54 -10.50 4.61 -20.76
CA PRO A 54 -10.74 3.18 -20.76
C PRO A 54 -10.18 2.50 -19.51
N GLY A 55 -11.06 2.21 -18.56
CA GLY A 55 -10.75 1.51 -17.31
C GLY A 55 -10.22 0.09 -17.55
N THR A 56 -9.16 -0.26 -16.82
CA THR A 56 -8.54 -1.59 -16.80
C THR A 56 -9.39 -2.54 -15.96
N GLY A 57 -10.18 -3.37 -16.63
CA GLY A 57 -10.93 -4.45 -16.00
C GLY A 57 -10.01 -5.52 -15.40
N GLY A 58 -9.90 -5.52 -14.07
CA GLY A 58 -9.94 -6.73 -13.23
C GLY A 58 -8.77 -7.73 -13.24
N SER A 59 -7.66 -7.52 -13.93
CA SER A 59 -6.55 -8.50 -13.93
C SER A 59 -5.26 -8.02 -13.24
N GLY A 60 -5.21 -6.77 -12.76
CA GLY A 60 -3.98 -6.17 -12.20
C GLY A 60 -2.92 -5.86 -13.26
N ALA A 61 -2.02 -4.93 -12.95
CA ALA A 61 -0.95 -4.49 -13.84
C ALA A 61 -0.07 -5.67 -14.31
N ASP A 62 0.23 -6.61 -13.42
CA ASP A 62 1.10 -7.76 -13.71
C ASP A 62 0.53 -8.69 -14.78
N ALA A 63 -0.77 -9.00 -14.73
CA ALA A 63 -1.38 -9.90 -15.71
C ALA A 63 -1.45 -9.25 -17.09
N TYR A 64 -1.82 -7.96 -17.14
CA TYR A 64 -1.86 -7.20 -18.39
C TYR A 64 -0.47 -7.04 -19.01
N CYS A 65 0.49 -6.51 -18.24
CA CYS A 65 1.85 -6.31 -18.71
C CYS A 65 2.55 -7.64 -19.01
N GLY A 66 2.27 -8.70 -18.24
CA GLY A 66 2.79 -10.03 -18.48
C GLY A 66 2.28 -10.65 -19.80
N GLU A 67 1.00 -10.48 -20.13
CA GLU A 67 0.49 -10.94 -21.43
C GLU A 67 1.08 -10.13 -22.59
N MET A 68 1.21 -8.82 -22.42
CA MET A 68 1.88 -7.95 -23.38
C MET A 68 3.35 -8.38 -23.62
N GLN A 69 4.09 -8.74 -22.57
CA GLN A 69 5.46 -9.24 -22.66
C GLN A 69 5.55 -10.53 -23.50
N LYS A 70 4.64 -11.50 -23.27
CA LYS A 70 4.60 -12.73 -24.07
C LYS A 70 4.37 -12.42 -25.55
N GLN A 71 3.42 -11.53 -25.84
CA GLN A 71 3.12 -11.14 -27.22
C GLN A 71 4.29 -10.38 -27.87
N CYS A 72 4.98 -9.53 -27.12
CA CYS A 72 6.21 -8.87 -27.56
C CYS A 72 7.26 -9.89 -27.98
N PHE A 73 7.56 -10.86 -27.11
CA PHE A 73 8.58 -11.86 -27.38
C PHE A 73 8.21 -12.71 -28.60
N GLN A 74 6.95 -13.16 -28.66
CA GLN A 74 6.42 -13.91 -29.79
C GLN A 74 6.54 -13.17 -31.12
N LYS A 75 6.28 -11.86 -31.15
CA LYS A 75 6.43 -11.02 -32.35
C LYS A 75 7.90 -10.85 -32.73
N CYS A 76 8.77 -10.60 -31.76
CA CYS A 76 10.21 -10.46 -31.97
C CYS A 76 10.81 -11.75 -32.55
N TRP A 77 10.56 -12.89 -31.89
CA TRP A 77 11.12 -14.19 -32.25
C TRP A 77 10.77 -14.64 -33.68
N ARG A 78 9.57 -14.30 -34.17
CA ARG A 78 9.12 -14.64 -35.53
C ARG A 78 9.78 -13.79 -36.61
N ARG A 79 10.15 -12.55 -36.30
CA ARG A 79 10.69 -11.57 -37.25
C ARG A 79 12.19 -11.79 -37.48
N LYS A 80 12.71 -11.20 -38.56
CA LYS A 80 14.16 -11.13 -38.79
C LYS A 80 14.73 -10.11 -37.79
N PRO A 81 15.85 -10.41 -37.11
CA PRO A 81 16.47 -9.46 -36.18
C PRO A 81 16.80 -8.14 -36.88
N THR A 82 16.60 -7.01 -36.19
CA THR A 82 16.90 -5.67 -36.71
C THR A 82 18.41 -5.39 -36.74
N VAL A 83 19.18 -6.11 -35.92
CA VAL A 83 20.63 -5.99 -35.83
C VAL A 83 21.26 -6.70 -37.04
N LYS A 84 22.18 -6.01 -37.72
CA LYS A 84 22.92 -6.58 -38.86
C LYS A 84 23.71 -7.80 -38.41
N ASP A 85 23.79 -8.78 -39.31
CA ASP A 85 24.58 -10.02 -39.13
C ASP A 85 24.13 -10.91 -37.95
N MET A 86 22.96 -10.65 -37.38
CA MET A 86 22.37 -11.51 -36.37
C MET A 86 21.51 -12.60 -37.02
N GLU A 87 21.83 -13.85 -36.71
CA GLU A 87 21.09 -15.00 -37.21
C GLU A 87 19.74 -15.14 -36.50
N LYS A 88 18.70 -15.47 -37.27
CA LYS A 88 17.37 -15.74 -36.74
C LYS A 88 17.41 -17.00 -35.88
N HIS A 89 16.69 -16.94 -34.76
CA HIS A 89 16.64 -17.99 -33.74
C HIS A 89 17.98 -18.34 -33.05
N SER A 90 19.01 -17.50 -33.21
CA SER A 90 20.25 -17.62 -32.45
C SER A 90 20.06 -17.25 -30.98
N GLU A 91 21.03 -17.62 -30.15
CA GLU A 91 21.09 -17.16 -28.76
C GLU A 91 21.11 -15.63 -28.66
N SER A 92 21.85 -14.97 -29.55
CA SER A 92 21.91 -13.51 -29.64
C SER A 92 20.54 -12.89 -29.97
N HIS A 93 19.77 -13.51 -30.86
CA HIS A 93 18.40 -13.10 -31.15
C HIS A 93 17.47 -13.31 -29.95
N HIS A 94 17.61 -14.44 -29.25
CA HIS A 94 16.83 -14.73 -28.05
C HIS A 94 17.09 -13.68 -26.96
N ARG A 95 18.36 -13.35 -26.71
CA ARG A 95 18.77 -12.32 -25.74
C ARG A 95 18.23 -10.95 -26.13
N LEU A 96 18.31 -10.58 -27.41
CA LEU A 96 17.74 -9.33 -27.93
C LEU A 96 16.22 -9.24 -27.67
N CYS A 97 15.47 -10.28 -28.03
CA CYS A 97 14.03 -10.30 -27.81
C CYS A 97 13.68 -10.27 -26.32
N THR A 98 14.44 -11.00 -25.50
CA THR A 98 14.23 -11.04 -24.05
C THR A 98 14.47 -9.66 -23.43
N SER A 99 15.59 -9.00 -23.76
CA SER A 99 15.94 -7.71 -23.18
C SER A 99 14.97 -6.62 -23.58
N GLN A 100 14.64 -6.51 -24.87
CA GLN A 100 13.69 -5.51 -25.37
C GLN A 100 12.30 -5.67 -24.77
N CYS A 101 11.80 -6.91 -24.70
CA CYS A 101 10.47 -7.16 -24.17
C CYS A 101 10.42 -7.05 -22.64
N LEU A 102 11.51 -7.34 -21.94
CA LEU A 102 11.62 -7.08 -20.51
C LEU A 102 11.61 -5.57 -20.23
N GLU A 103 12.31 -4.76 -21.02
CA GLU A 103 12.26 -3.30 -20.90
C GLU A 103 10.84 -2.76 -21.11
N ALA A 104 10.15 -3.21 -22.16
CA ALA A 104 8.77 -2.86 -22.42
C ALA A 104 7.83 -3.26 -21.27
N PHE A 105 8.04 -4.45 -20.68
CA PHE A 105 7.31 -4.91 -19.50
C PHE A 105 7.51 -3.97 -18.31
N MET A 106 8.75 -3.62 -17.98
CA MET A 106 9.06 -2.74 -16.84
C MET A 106 8.48 -1.34 -17.04
N ASN A 107 8.46 -0.84 -18.28
CA ASN A 107 7.81 0.44 -18.59
C ASN A 107 6.28 0.34 -18.43
N CYS A 108 5.67 -0.75 -18.88
CA CYS A 108 4.24 -1.00 -18.67
C CYS A 108 3.87 -1.00 -17.18
N ILE A 109 4.64 -1.71 -16.34
CA ILE A 109 4.40 -1.71 -14.89
C ILE A 109 4.51 -0.30 -14.30
N LYS A 110 5.57 0.44 -14.64
CA LYS A 110 5.73 1.83 -14.17
C LYS A 110 4.59 2.74 -14.59
N GLU A 111 4.09 2.59 -15.82
CA GLU A 111 2.94 3.34 -16.31
C GLU A 111 1.67 2.99 -15.53
N GLN A 112 1.43 1.70 -15.27
CA GLN A 112 0.30 1.27 -14.45
C GLN A 112 0.40 1.79 -13.01
N GLU A 113 1.56 1.69 -12.37
CA GLU A 113 1.80 2.25 -11.04
C GLU A 113 1.61 3.77 -11.03
N ALA A 114 2.06 4.49 -12.07
CA ALA A 114 1.88 5.92 -12.18
C ALA A 114 0.40 6.31 -12.35
N LEU A 115 -0.38 5.50 -13.06
CA LEU A 115 -1.83 5.68 -13.20
C LEU A 115 -2.54 5.40 -11.86
N GLU A 116 -2.16 4.33 -11.15
CA GLU A 116 -2.66 4.03 -9.80
C GLU A 116 -2.32 5.16 -8.82
N GLN A 117 -1.10 5.71 -8.86
CA GLN A 117 -0.71 6.84 -8.02
C GLN A 117 -1.44 8.14 -8.39
N GLN A 118 -1.74 8.37 -9.67
CA GLN A 118 -2.53 9.53 -10.09
C GLN A 118 -3.99 9.40 -9.66
N GLY A 119 -4.57 8.21 -9.74
CA GLY A 119 -5.89 7.91 -9.19
C GLY A 119 -5.93 8.06 -7.66
N ALA A 120 -4.89 7.60 -6.97
CA ALA A 120 -4.75 7.73 -5.51
C ALA A 120 -4.48 9.17 -5.05
N LYS A 121 -3.88 10.02 -5.89
CA LYS A 121 -3.57 11.43 -5.57
C LYS A 121 -4.80 12.33 -5.46
N ARG A 122 -5.98 11.89 -5.88
CA ARG A 122 -7.21 12.60 -5.55
C ARG A 122 -7.57 12.33 -4.10
N GLU A 123 -7.06 13.17 -3.21
CA GLU A 123 -7.51 13.18 -1.82
C GLU A 123 -8.87 13.86 -1.73
N LEU A 124 -9.89 13.11 -1.28
CA LEU A 124 -11.18 13.66 -0.90
C LEU A 124 -11.25 13.76 0.62
N ARG A 125 -11.60 14.94 1.15
CA ARG A 125 -11.67 15.16 2.60
C ARG A 125 -13.10 15.42 3.02
N PHE A 126 -13.55 14.69 4.03
CA PHE A 126 -14.90 14.80 4.57
C PHE A 126 -14.88 14.99 6.08
N PRO A 127 -15.87 15.71 6.64
CA PRO A 127 -15.98 15.94 8.08
C PRO A 127 -16.29 14.66 8.85
N ASP A 128 -17.11 13.77 8.27
CA ASP A 128 -17.52 12.50 8.86
C ASP A 128 -17.80 11.43 7.79
N MET A 129 -17.99 10.19 8.24
CA MET A 129 -18.13 9.04 7.33
C MET A 129 -19.46 9.06 6.59
N THR A 130 -20.50 9.65 7.17
CA THR A 130 -21.82 9.76 6.52
C THR A 130 -21.70 10.65 5.30
N ALA A 131 -21.09 11.83 5.45
CA ALA A 131 -20.84 12.77 4.36
C ALA A 131 -19.96 12.15 3.27
N ALA A 132 -18.93 11.39 3.65
CA ALA A 132 -18.08 10.68 2.69
C ALA A 132 -18.86 9.65 1.86
N LEU A 133 -19.64 8.79 2.51
CA LEU A 133 -20.41 7.75 1.83
C LEU A 133 -21.52 8.32 0.95
N GLU A 134 -22.21 9.36 1.39
CA GLU A 134 -23.23 10.06 0.60
C GLU A 134 -22.63 10.66 -0.67
N TRP A 135 -21.55 11.44 -0.53
CA TRP A 135 -20.90 12.07 -1.68
C TRP A 135 -20.37 11.03 -2.68
N LEU A 136 -19.71 9.97 -2.20
CA LEU A 136 -19.18 8.90 -3.06
C LEU A 136 -20.27 8.13 -3.79
N ARG A 137 -21.47 8.02 -3.20
CA ARG A 137 -22.62 7.37 -3.85
C ARG A 137 -23.20 8.22 -4.97
N ASP A 138 -23.21 9.53 -4.78
CA ASP A 138 -23.76 10.47 -5.76
C ASP A 138 -22.78 10.76 -6.91
N HIS A 139 -21.47 10.67 -6.64
CA HIS A 139 -20.41 11.03 -7.61
C HIS A 139 -19.63 9.81 -8.13
N LYS A 140 -20.21 8.60 -8.11
CA LYS A 140 -19.50 7.34 -8.45
C LYS A 140 -18.70 7.40 -9.76
N SER A 141 -19.24 8.05 -10.80
CA SER A 141 -18.58 8.17 -12.11
C SER A 141 -17.34 9.07 -12.12
N GLU A 142 -17.23 9.96 -11.14
CA GLU A 142 -16.15 10.94 -11.01
C GLU A 142 -14.97 10.43 -10.18
N VAL A 143 -15.18 9.34 -9.42
CA VAL A 143 -14.18 8.79 -8.51
C VAL A 143 -13.51 7.57 -9.13
N VAL A 144 -12.19 7.50 -9.02
CA VAL A 144 -11.37 6.41 -9.55
C VAL A 144 -10.98 5.47 -8.42
N LEU A 145 -10.87 4.17 -8.70
CA LEU A 145 -10.31 3.23 -7.73
C LEU A 145 -8.91 3.67 -7.29
N GLY A 146 -8.58 3.45 -6.02
CA GLY A 146 -7.36 3.93 -5.39
C GLY A 146 -7.49 5.32 -4.76
N THR A 147 -8.52 6.12 -5.10
CA THR A 147 -8.79 7.44 -4.49
C THR A 147 -8.68 7.38 -2.97
N VAL A 148 -7.91 8.30 -2.40
CA VAL A 148 -7.73 8.40 -0.95
C VAL A 148 -8.82 9.28 -0.37
N VAL A 149 -9.62 8.73 0.55
CA VAL A 149 -10.69 9.42 1.26
C VAL A 149 -10.27 9.62 2.71
N ILE A 150 -10.17 10.87 3.15
CA ILE A 150 -9.78 11.23 4.51
C ILE A 150 -11.02 11.67 5.28
N VAL A 151 -11.31 10.97 6.37
CA VAL A 151 -12.45 11.23 7.25
C VAL A 151 -11.95 11.42 8.68
N GLY A 152 -12.15 12.60 9.27
CA GLY A 152 -11.75 12.87 10.65
C GLY A 152 -10.26 12.62 10.95
N GLY A 153 -9.39 12.73 9.94
CA GLY A 153 -7.95 12.46 10.04
C GLY A 153 -7.53 11.00 9.80
N VAL A 154 -8.46 10.10 9.47
CA VAL A 154 -8.17 8.71 9.09
C VAL A 154 -8.28 8.57 7.56
N ALA A 155 -7.31 7.91 6.94
CA ALA A 155 -7.26 7.71 5.50
C ALA A 155 -7.80 6.33 5.10
N PHE A 156 -8.59 6.32 4.03
CA PHE A 156 -9.17 5.13 3.42
C PHE A 156 -8.87 5.16 1.92
N SER A 157 -8.77 3.99 1.28
CA SER A 157 -8.67 3.85 -0.17
C SER A 157 -9.96 3.28 -0.73
N LEU A 158 -10.46 3.85 -1.83
CA LEU A 158 -11.63 3.35 -2.54
C LEU A 158 -11.24 2.13 -3.39
N VAL A 159 -11.77 0.95 -3.06
CA VAL A 159 -11.42 -0.31 -3.72
C VAL A 159 -12.66 -1.15 -4.03
N VAL A 160 -12.51 -2.14 -4.90
CA VAL A 160 -13.55 -3.14 -5.18
C VAL A 160 -13.27 -4.40 -4.37
N ALA A 161 -14.22 -4.81 -3.54
CA ALA A 161 -14.14 -6.06 -2.79
C ALA A 161 -14.35 -7.28 -3.72
N PRO A 162 -13.89 -8.49 -3.34
CA PRO A 162 -14.05 -9.71 -4.15
C PRO A 162 -15.49 -10.05 -4.57
N ALA A 163 -16.50 -9.48 -3.90
CA ALA A 163 -17.92 -9.61 -4.24
C ALA A 163 -18.44 -8.55 -5.24
N GLY A 164 -17.58 -7.70 -5.80
CA GLY A 164 -17.96 -6.60 -6.70
C GLY A 164 -18.50 -5.36 -5.99
N LEU A 165 -18.44 -5.33 -4.66
CA LEU A 165 -18.88 -4.21 -3.83
C LEU A 165 -17.84 -3.09 -3.90
N LEU A 166 -18.29 -1.84 -4.01
CA LEU A 166 -17.43 -0.68 -3.85
C LEU A 166 -17.28 -0.36 -2.36
N VAL A 167 -16.05 -0.34 -1.86
CA VAL A 167 -15.78 -0.18 -0.42
C VAL A 167 -14.65 0.81 -0.15
N LEU A 168 -14.69 1.46 1.01
CA LEU A 168 -13.56 2.17 1.60
C LEU A 168 -12.79 1.21 2.49
N SER A 169 -11.55 0.91 2.11
CA SER A 169 -10.63 0.11 2.92
C SER A 169 -9.67 1.02 3.69
N PRO A 170 -9.45 0.82 4.99
CA PRO A 170 -8.40 1.52 5.74
C PRO A 170 -7.02 1.32 5.09
N ILE A 171 -6.18 2.37 5.11
CA ILE A 171 -4.77 2.35 4.67
C ILE A 171 -3.85 2.00 5.86
#